data_AF-A0A7S0BBI8-F1
#
_entry.id   AF-A0A7S0BBI8-F1
#
_cell.length_a   1.000
_cell.length_b   1.000
_cell.length_c   1.000
_cell.angle_alpha   90.00
_cell.angle_beta   90.00
_cell.angle_gamma   90.00
#
_symmetry.space_group_name_H-M   'P 1'
#
loop_
_entity.id
_entity.type
_entity.pdbx_description
1 polymer ?
#
loop_
_entity_poly.entity_id
_entity_poly.type
_entity_poly.pdbx_seq_one_letter_code
_entity_poly.pdbx_strand_id
1 'polypeptide(L)'
;AGLGLGGDGSGVRSFTLKYRTSWPLSIVFSRELLLKYQVIFRHLLYCRYVERKLVEVWVDHQYTKELGLDASFSPSYSLRQRMLHFCRDYIYYATVEVLEP
;
A
#
# COMPACT_ATOMS: atom_id res chain seq x y z
N ALA A 1 30.48 -1.70 8.63
CA ALA A 1 29.25 -2.51 8.56
C ALA A 1 28.21 -1.69 7.80
N GLY A 2 27.99 -2.01 6.52
CA GLY A 2 27.14 -1.22 5.62
C GLY A 2 25.66 -1.54 5.82
N LEU A 3 24.86 -0.53 6.12
CA LEU A 3 23.40 -0.61 6.16
C LEU A 3 22.86 -0.53 4.73
N GLY A 4 22.53 -1.70 4.18
CA GLY A 4 21.75 -1.82 2.95
C GLY A 4 20.29 -1.42 3.20
N LEU A 5 19.98 -0.14 3.02
CA LEU A 5 18.61 0.35 2.90
C LEU A 5 18.44 0.93 1.49
N GLY A 6 18.01 0.08 0.55
CA GLY A 6 17.73 0.53 -0.81
C GLY A 6 16.94 -0.42 -1.70
N GLY A 7 16.72 -1.68 -1.28
CA GLY A 7 16.08 -2.70 -2.12
C GLY A 7 14.56 -2.87 -1.96
N ASP A 8 13.95 -2.37 -0.90
CA ASP A 8 12.62 -2.88 -0.46
C ASP A 8 11.41 -2.25 -1.20
N GLY A 9 11.61 -1.12 -1.90
CA GLY A 9 10.53 -0.42 -2.62
C GLY A 9 10.34 -0.85 -4.08
N SER A 10 11.34 -1.48 -4.70
CA SER A 10 11.32 -1.81 -6.13
C SER A 10 10.48 -3.06 -6.43
N GLY A 11 10.52 -4.06 -5.55
CA GLY A 11 9.77 -5.31 -5.70
C GLY A 11 8.25 -5.12 -5.71
N VAL A 12 7.73 -4.31 -4.78
CA VAL A 12 6.29 -4.01 -4.68
C VAL A 12 5.78 -3.24 -5.90
N ARG A 13 6.60 -2.34 -6.45
CA ARG A 13 6.26 -1.57 -7.65
C ARG A 13 6.35 -2.39 -8.93
N SER A 14 7.19 -3.43 -8.94
CA SER A 14 7.39 -4.31 -10.10
C SER A 14 6.44 -5.51 -10.15
N PHE A 15 5.71 -5.80 -9.07
CA PHE A 15 4.81 -6.94 -8.99
C PHE A 15 3.63 -6.79 -9.97
N THR A 16 3.46 -7.77 -10.86
CA THR A 16 2.39 -7.79 -11.87
C THR A 16 1.79 -9.19 -11.96
N LEU A 17 0.48 -9.31 -11.67
CA LEU A 17 -0.27 -10.55 -11.87
C LEU A 17 -0.65 -10.72 -13.35
N LYS A 18 -0.15 -11.77 -14.00
CA LYS A 18 -0.52 -12.12 -15.38
C LYS A 18 -1.60 -13.20 -15.36
N TYR A 19 -2.77 -12.89 -15.91
CA TYR A 19 -3.84 -13.86 -16.11
C TYR A 19 -3.80 -14.38 -17.55
N ARG A 20 -3.67 -15.70 -17.72
CA ARG A 20 -3.76 -16.37 -19.03
C ARG A 20 -5.16 -16.96 -19.18
N THR A 21 -5.99 -16.34 -20.01
CA THR A 21 -7.32 -16.88 -20.36
C THR A 21 -7.20 -17.88 -21.50
N SER A 22 -7.78 -19.07 -21.31
CA SER A 22 -8.10 -19.97 -22.42
C SER A 22 -9.40 -19.54 -23.08
N TRP A 23 -9.58 -19.92 -24.34
CA TRP A 23 -10.86 -19.82 -25.00
C TRP A 23 -11.93 -20.58 -24.18
N PRO A 24 -13.17 -20.08 -23.98
CA PRO A 24 -13.81 -18.87 -24.54
C PRO A 24 -13.74 -17.61 -23.64
N LEU A 25 -13.13 -17.70 -22.46
CA LEU A 25 -13.05 -16.59 -21.48
C LEU A 25 -12.31 -15.35 -22.01
N SER A 26 -11.46 -15.52 -23.03
CA SER A 26 -10.80 -14.42 -23.74
C SER A 26 -11.76 -13.48 -24.48
N ILE A 27 -13.01 -13.89 -24.72
CA ILE A 27 -14.03 -13.06 -25.38
C ILE A 27 -14.59 -12.04 -24.38
N VAL A 28 -14.80 -12.44 -23.14
CA VAL A 28 -15.33 -11.58 -22.06
C VAL A 28 -14.19 -10.78 -21.41
N PHE A 29 -13.05 -11.42 -21.16
CA PHE A 29 -11.87 -10.78 -20.59
C PHE A 29 -10.87 -10.37 -21.68
N SER A 30 -11.12 -9.20 -22.27
CA SER A 30 -10.21 -8.63 -23.27
C SER A 30 -8.87 -8.25 -22.65
N ARG A 31 -7.80 -8.21 -23.46
CA ARG A 31 -6.48 -7.77 -23.02
C ARG A 31 -6.50 -6.35 -22.46
N GLU A 32 -7.32 -5.47 -23.03
CA GLU A 32 -7.49 -4.10 -22.57
C GLU A 32 -8.11 -4.05 -21.16
N LEU A 33 -9.13 -4.86 -20.90
CA LEU A 33 -9.76 -4.97 -19.59
C LEU A 33 -8.77 -5.48 -18.54
N LEU A 34 -8.02 -6.54 -18.87
CA LEU A 34 -7.00 -7.12 -17.97
C LEU A 34 -5.91 -6.11 -17.62
N LEU A 35 -5.47 -5.27 -18.57
CA LEU A 35 -4.50 -4.21 -18.31
C LEU A 35 -5.06 -3.14 -17.34
N LYS A 36 -6.33 -2.75 -17.49
CA LYS A 36 -7.00 -1.80 -16.57
C LYS A 36 -7.02 -2.36 -15.14
N TYR A 37 -7.45 -3.62 -14.97
CA TYR A 37 -7.43 -4.28 -13.66
C TYR A 37 -6.02 -4.44 -13.08
N GLN A 38 -5.02 -4.74 -13.91
CA GLN A 38 -3.62 -4.81 -13.46
C GLN A 38 -3.12 -3.47 -12.90
N VAL A 39 -3.48 -2.35 -13.51
CA VAL A 39 -3.10 -1.02 -13.01
C VAL A 39 -3.78 -0.72 -11.68
N ILE A 40 -5.09 -1.03 -11.56
CA ILE A 40 -5.84 -0.87 -10.30
C ILE A 40 -5.21 -1.71 -9.20
N PHE A 41 -4.97 -2.99 -9.46
CA PHE A 41 -4.36 -3.90 -8.49
C PHE A 41 -2.98 -3.40 -8.04
N ARG A 42 -2.13 -2.98 -8.97
CA ARG A 42 -0.79 -2.45 -8.64
C ARG A 42 -0.88 -1.21 -7.75
N HIS A 43 -1.85 -0.33 -8.01
CA HIS A 43 -2.08 0.85 -7.20
C HIS A 43 -2.53 0.48 -5.77
N LEU A 44 -3.53 -0.39 -5.63
CA LEU A 44 -4.02 -0.85 -4.33
C LEU A 44 -2.94 -1.58 -3.51
N LEU A 45 -2.13 -2.41 -4.18
CA LEU A 45 -1.00 -3.09 -3.54
C LEU A 45 0.02 -2.09 -2.99
N TYR A 46 0.31 -1.02 -3.72
CA TYR A 46 1.19 0.04 -3.25
C TYR A 46 0.59 0.79 -2.05
N CYS A 47 -0.69 1.11 -2.08
CA CYS A 47 -1.37 1.75 -0.93
C CYS A 47 -1.32 0.86 0.32
N ARG A 48 -1.55 -0.46 0.19
CA ARG A 48 -1.40 -1.43 1.29
C ARG A 48 0.03 -1.51 1.81
N TYR A 49 1.02 -1.45 0.92
CA TYR A 49 2.41 -1.41 1.33
C TYR A 49 2.76 -0.15 2.14
N VAL A 50 2.28 1.02 1.70
CA VAL A 50 2.46 2.28 2.44
C VAL A 50 1.77 2.22 3.80
N GLU A 51 0.57 1.66 3.88
CA GLU A 51 -0.12 1.42 5.15
C GLU A 51 0.75 0.62 6.12
N ARG A 52 1.34 -0.50 5.64
CA ARG A 52 2.24 -1.33 6.45
C ARG A 52 3.47 -0.56 6.92
N LYS A 53 4.09 0.25 6.06
CA LYS A 53 5.23 1.11 6.44
C LYS A 53 4.84 2.16 7.50
N LEU A 54 3.64 2.74 7.42
CA LEU A 54 3.15 3.67 8.44
C LEU A 54 2.87 3.00 9.80
N VAL A 55 2.58 1.69 9.80
CA VAL A 55 2.46 0.88 11.02
C VAL A 55 3.84 0.50 11.56
N GLU A 56 4.80 0.14 10.71
CA GLU A 56 6.20 -0.09 11.13
C GLU A 56 6.78 1.14 11.86
N VAL A 57 6.62 2.34 11.26
CA VAL A 57 7.06 3.61 11.89
C VAL A 57 6.32 3.89 13.20
N TRP A 58 5.08 3.43 13.35
CA TRP A 58 4.38 3.58 14.63
C TRP A 58 5.02 2.79 15.76
N VAL A 59 5.49 1.57 15.47
CA VAL A 59 6.19 0.74 16.45
C VAL A 59 7.48 1.44 16.89
N ASP A 60 8.25 1.98 15.94
CA ASP A 60 9.47 2.74 16.24
C ASP A 60 9.17 3.98 17.10
N HIS A 61 8.07 4.68 16.79
CA HIS A 61 7.58 5.81 17.55
C HIS A 61 7.14 5.45 18.97
N GLN A 62 6.67 4.23 19.24
CA GLN A 62 6.33 3.79 20.60
C GLN A 62 7.58 3.68 21.49
N TYR A 63 8.68 3.13 20.96
CA TYR A 63 9.95 3.10 21.68
C TYR A 63 10.49 4.51 22.00
N THR A 64 10.24 5.48 21.13
CA THR A 64 10.69 6.87 21.36
C THR A 64 9.90 7.58 22.47
N LYS A 65 8.65 7.16 22.73
CA LYS A 65 7.84 7.66 23.84
C LYS A 65 8.40 7.20 25.19
N GLU A 66 8.87 5.96 25.26
CA GLU A 66 9.50 5.41 26.47
C GLU A 66 10.78 6.18 26.87
N LEU A 67 11.43 6.83 25.90
CA LEU A 67 12.61 7.67 26.09
C LEU A 67 12.27 9.14 26.44
N GLY A 68 10.99 9.51 26.54
CA GLY A 68 10.54 10.85 26.93
C GLY A 68 10.74 11.93 25.86
N LEU A 69 10.93 11.57 24.59
CA LEU A 69 11.15 12.51 23.48
C LEU A 69 9.84 13.02 22.83
N ASP A 70 8.71 12.83 23.50
CA ASP A 70 7.36 13.05 22.95
C ASP A 70 7.09 14.47 22.44
N ALA A 71 7.59 15.49 23.13
CA ALA A 71 7.32 16.88 22.78
C ALA A 71 7.92 17.26 21.42
N SER A 72 9.08 16.69 21.05
CA SER A 72 9.76 16.98 19.79
C SER A 72 9.12 16.23 18.60
N PHE A 73 8.62 15.02 18.84
CA PHE A 73 8.04 14.15 17.80
C PHE A 73 6.51 14.23 17.67
N SER A 74 5.83 15.01 18.52
CA SER A 74 4.37 15.18 18.50
C SER A 74 3.78 15.52 17.11
N PRO A 75 4.36 16.44 16.31
CA PRO A 75 3.88 16.72 14.95
C PRO A 75 3.97 15.50 14.03
N SER A 76 5.06 14.72 14.13
CA SER A 76 5.31 13.51 13.35
C SER A 76 4.29 12.41 13.67
N TYR A 77 3.90 12.27 14.95
CA TYR A 77 2.86 11.32 15.36
C TYR A 77 1.51 11.66 14.74
N SER A 78 1.15 12.94 14.76
CA SER A 78 -0.12 13.45 14.23
C SER A 78 -0.19 13.29 12.72
N LEU A 79 0.90 13.62 11.99
CA LEU A 79 0.98 13.42 10.55
C LEU A 79 0.85 11.94 10.17
N ARG A 80 1.60 11.06 10.83
CA ARG A 80 1.54 9.61 10.58
C ARG A 80 0.13 9.07 10.79
N GLN A 81 -0.56 9.48 11.85
CA GLN A 81 -1.92 9.01 12.15
C GLN A 81 -2.92 9.47 11.06
N ARG A 82 -2.81 10.71 10.60
CA ARG A 82 -3.63 11.22 9.48
C ARG A 82 -3.36 10.50 8.18
N MET A 83 -2.09 10.25 7.84
CA MET A 83 -1.73 9.49 6.64
C MET A 83 -2.25 8.06 6.69
N LEU A 84 -2.15 7.39 7.86
CA LEU A 84 -2.64 6.03 8.03
C LEU A 84 -4.16 5.96 7.87
N HIS A 85 -4.89 6.90 8.47
CA HIS A 85 -6.34 6.99 8.33
C HIS A 85 -6.74 7.19 6.87
N PHE A 86 -6.11 8.15 6.18
CA PHE A 86 -6.36 8.39 4.76
C PHE A 86 -6.11 7.14 3.90
N CYS A 87 -4.98 6.44 4.09
CA CYS A 87 -4.68 5.24 3.33
C CYS A 87 -5.73 4.14 3.55
N ARG A 88 -6.18 3.94 4.80
CA ARG A 88 -7.20 2.93 5.12
C ARG A 88 -8.55 3.26 4.49
N ASP A 89 -8.99 4.51 4.62
CA ASP A 89 -10.26 4.96 4.06
C ASP A 89 -10.24 4.87 2.54
N TYR A 90 -9.13 5.25 1.90
CA TYR A 90 -8.95 5.13 0.46
C TYR A 90 -9.05 3.68 -0.01
N ILE A 91 -8.36 2.76 0.66
CA ILE A 91 -8.40 1.34 0.27
C ILE A 91 -9.78 0.75 0.52
N TYR A 92 -10.43 1.10 1.64
CA TYR A 92 -11.79 0.68 1.94
C TYR A 92 -12.75 1.13 0.83
N TYR A 93 -12.74 2.41 0.49
CA TYR A 93 -13.54 2.97 -0.61
C TYR A 93 -13.28 2.25 -1.94
N ALA A 94 -12.01 2.11 -2.33
CA ALA A 94 -11.66 1.51 -3.61
C ALA A 94 -11.97 0.01 -3.69
N THR A 95 -12.09 -0.70 -2.56
CA THR A 95 -12.39 -2.14 -2.55
C THR A 95 -13.89 -2.39 -2.41
N VAL A 96 -14.54 -1.72 -1.46
CA VAL A 96 -15.96 -1.96 -1.15
C VAL A 96 -16.86 -1.26 -2.15
N GLU A 97 -16.67 0.04 -2.40
CA GLU A 97 -17.59 0.80 -3.25
C GLU A 97 -17.34 0.59 -4.76
N VAL A 98 -16.09 0.32 -5.15
CA VAL A 98 -15.71 0.27 -6.57
C VAL A 98 -15.58 -1.16 -7.10
N LEU A 99 -15.00 -2.07 -6.31
CA LEU A 99 -14.76 -3.45 -6.75
C LEU A 99 -15.87 -4.42 -6.33
N GLU A 100 -16.62 -4.11 -5.28
CA GLU A 100 -17.73 -4.91 -4.74
C GLU A 100 -19.09 -4.18 -4.78
N PRO A 101 -19.54 -3.60 -5.92
CA PRO A 101 -20.91 -3.11 -6.05
C PRO A 101 -21.94 -4.24 -6.22
#